data_AF-A0A2N2MMV7-F1
#
_entry.id   AF-A0A2N2MMV7-F1
#
_cell.length_a   1.000
_cell.length_b   1.000
_cell.length_c   1.000
_cell.angle_alpha   90.00
_cell.angle_beta   90.00
_cell.angle_gamma   90.00
#
_symmetry.space_group_name_H-M   'P 1'
#
loop_
_entity.id
_entity.type
_entity.pdbx_description
1 polymer ?
#
loop_
_entity_poly.entity_id
_entity_poly.type
_entity_poly.pdbx_seq_one_letter_code
_entity_poly.pdbx_strand_id
1 'polypeptide(L)'
;MGIIRWSNDSTQLYFYYYVWLIEGRVTWLGYELQQIDMKTGNVEHVLPGEGEMSFAISPDSTQVAYIRNQDQPRIIYIRNLSTGLEKEAEVIFASKNYVAIGNIQWSPNSAGLFFETQDHNEMLQTIYLNLSTMEQKVIKEYPASDSLGGTSFIEGWLDDDTLVFTEFGSNGSRQTIHVNVRNNQTIVIGTPTPIR
;
A
#
# COMPACT_ATOMS: atom_id res chain seq x y z
N MET A 1 8.08 -6.13 -18.39
CA MET A 1 8.54 -4.78 -17.99
C MET A 1 7.32 -3.94 -17.67
N GLY A 2 7.12 -3.63 -16.38
CA GLY A 2 6.15 -2.64 -15.95
C GLY A 2 6.86 -1.32 -15.70
N ILE A 3 6.45 -0.25 -16.37
CA ILE A 3 6.83 1.11 -15.98
C ILE A 3 5.99 1.46 -14.77
N ILE A 4 6.63 1.89 -13.69
CA ILE A 4 5.93 2.31 -12.48
C ILE A 4 5.66 3.80 -12.55
N ARG A 5 6.72 4.59 -12.76
CA ARG A 5 6.62 6.04 -12.85
C ARG A 5 7.91 6.69 -13.33
N TRP A 6 7.78 7.94 -13.75
CA TRP A 6 8.88 8.88 -13.88
C TRP A 6 9.17 9.56 -12.52
N SER A 7 10.41 9.98 -12.30
CA SER A 7 10.72 11.00 -11.30
C SER A 7 10.10 12.33 -11.70
N ASN A 8 9.78 13.18 -10.72
CA ASN A 8 9.12 14.47 -10.97
C ASN A 8 9.94 15.42 -11.85
N ASP A 9 11.26 15.30 -11.84
CA ASP A 9 12.19 16.06 -12.69
C ASP A 9 12.47 15.38 -14.06
N SER A 10 11.83 14.25 -14.34
CA SER A 10 11.99 13.43 -15.56
C SER A 10 13.41 12.93 -15.82
N THR A 11 14.29 12.90 -14.81
CA THR A 11 15.66 12.41 -14.95
C THR A 11 15.78 10.90 -14.76
N GLN A 12 14.80 10.28 -14.10
CA GLN A 12 14.79 8.87 -13.76
C GLN A 12 13.47 8.21 -14.16
N LEU A 13 13.56 6.98 -14.67
CA LEU A 13 12.42 6.11 -14.93
C LEU A 13 12.51 4.89 -14.02
N TYR A 14 11.49 4.69 -13.19
CA TYR A 14 11.37 3.54 -12.29
C TYR A 14 10.57 2.42 -12.95
N PHE A 15 11.15 1.23 -12.98
CA PHE A 15 10.54 0.07 -13.62
C PHE A 15 10.95 -1.23 -12.92
N TYR A 16 10.31 -2.32 -13.31
CA TYR A 16 10.63 -3.67 -12.85
C TYR A 16 10.43 -4.68 -13.97
N TYR A 17 11.18 -5.78 -13.92
CA TYR A 17 11.28 -6.71 -15.04
C TYR A 17 10.23 -7.83 -15.03
N TYR A 18 9.60 -8.11 -13.91
CA TYR A 18 8.96 -9.40 -13.71
C TYR A 18 7.42 -9.36 -13.78
N VAL A 19 6.85 -10.21 -14.63
CA VAL A 19 5.40 -10.42 -14.77
C VAL A 19 5.17 -11.93 -14.71
N TRP A 20 4.51 -12.43 -13.67
CA TRP A 20 4.03 -13.82 -13.66
C TRP A 20 2.67 -13.91 -14.34
N LEU A 21 2.53 -14.91 -15.21
CA LEU A 21 1.25 -15.35 -15.73
C LEU A 21 0.87 -16.62 -14.98
N ILE A 22 -0.04 -16.51 -14.00
CA ILE A 22 -0.66 -17.69 -13.38
C ILE A 22 -2.03 -17.84 -14.00
N GLU A 23 -2.25 -18.94 -14.72
CA GLU A 23 -3.55 -19.28 -15.35
C GLU A 23 -4.12 -18.17 -16.26
N GLY A 24 -3.26 -17.45 -16.98
CA GLY A 24 -3.69 -16.37 -17.87
C GLY A 24 -4.04 -15.05 -17.16
N ARG A 25 -3.79 -14.94 -15.85
CA ARG A 25 -3.86 -13.69 -15.10
C ARG A 25 -2.45 -13.16 -14.85
N VAL A 26 -2.25 -11.88 -15.15
CA VAL A 26 -1.06 -11.13 -14.73
C VAL A 26 -1.12 -10.98 -13.22
N THR A 27 -0.21 -11.64 -12.49
CA THR A 27 -0.05 -11.43 -11.05
C THR A 27 1.12 -10.47 -10.82
N TRP A 28 0.82 -9.38 -10.11
CA TRP A 28 1.73 -8.29 -9.84
C TRP A 28 2.64 -8.67 -8.66
N LEU A 29 3.70 -9.41 -8.92
CA LEU A 29 4.75 -9.64 -7.94
C LEU A 29 5.85 -8.61 -8.26
N GLY A 30 5.99 -7.60 -7.40
CA GLY A 30 7.10 -6.65 -7.51
C GLY A 30 8.40 -7.41 -7.26
N TYR A 31 9.28 -7.45 -8.26
CA TYR A 31 10.63 -7.97 -8.11
C TYR A 31 11.58 -6.90 -8.58
N GLU A 32 12.55 -6.56 -7.74
CA GLU A 32 13.70 -5.70 -8.08
C GLU A 32 13.28 -4.37 -8.71
N LEU A 33 12.88 -3.40 -7.88
CA LEU A 33 12.72 -2.03 -8.35
C LEU A 33 14.05 -1.52 -8.90
N GLN A 34 14.05 -1.15 -10.17
CA GLN A 34 15.19 -0.58 -10.87
C GLN A 34 14.89 0.85 -11.30
N GLN A 35 15.96 1.62 -11.48
CA GLN A 35 15.91 2.93 -12.08
C GLN A 35 16.93 3.03 -13.21
N ILE A 36 16.57 3.78 -14.25
CA ILE A 36 17.47 4.19 -15.31
C ILE A 36 17.67 5.71 -15.26
N ASP A 37 18.92 6.16 -15.26
CA ASP A 37 19.28 7.55 -15.47
C ASP A 37 19.17 7.86 -16.97
N MET A 38 18.32 8.83 -17.32
CA MET A 38 17.99 9.11 -18.72
C MET A 38 19.08 9.86 -19.48
N LYS A 39 20.06 10.45 -18.78
CA LYS A 39 21.18 11.16 -19.41
C LYS A 39 22.30 10.21 -19.80
N THR A 40 22.56 9.22 -18.95
CA THR A 40 23.69 8.29 -19.06
C THR A 40 23.27 6.93 -19.59
N GLY A 41 21.99 6.55 -19.43
CA GLY A 41 21.48 5.21 -19.70
C GLY A 41 21.87 4.17 -18.65
N ASN A 42 22.49 4.59 -17.54
CA ASN A 42 22.89 3.68 -16.47
C ASN A 42 21.66 3.13 -15.75
N VAL A 43 21.65 1.81 -15.52
CA VAL A 43 20.59 1.11 -14.80
C VAL A 43 21.13 0.62 -13.46
N GLU A 44 20.39 0.84 -12.39
CA GLU A 44 20.74 0.37 -11.05
C GLU A 44 19.54 -0.12 -10.24
N HIS A 45 19.81 -0.94 -9.23
CA HIS A 45 18.81 -1.40 -8.27
C HIS A 45 18.54 -0.30 -7.24
N VAL A 46 17.26 -0.02 -6.99
CA VAL A 46 16.82 1.00 -6.04
C VAL A 46 16.73 0.43 -4.62
N LEU A 47 16.22 -0.80 -4.51
CA LEU A 47 15.98 -1.49 -3.25
C LEU A 47 17.05 -2.54 -2.98
N PRO A 48 17.61 -2.61 -1.76
CA PRO A 48 18.54 -3.67 -1.40
C PRO A 48 17.79 -4.95 -1.03
N GLY A 49 18.41 -6.09 -1.37
CA GLY A 49 17.90 -7.43 -1.09
C GLY A 49 17.49 -8.18 -2.36
N GLU A 50 17.09 -9.43 -2.17
CA GLU A 50 16.63 -10.34 -3.23
C GLU A 50 15.19 -10.80 -2.94
N GLY A 51 14.49 -11.33 -3.94
CA GLY A 51 13.16 -11.92 -3.76
C GLY A 51 11.97 -10.97 -3.98
N GLU A 52 10.79 -11.44 -3.57
CA GLU A 52 9.53 -10.72 -3.76
C GLU A 52 9.42 -9.51 -2.85
N MET A 53 9.14 -8.36 -3.44
CA MET A 53 8.95 -7.11 -2.73
C MET A 53 7.68 -6.41 -3.19
N SER A 54 6.86 -5.97 -2.23
CA SER A 54 5.80 -5.01 -2.49
C SER A 54 6.33 -3.62 -2.16
N PHE A 55 6.07 -2.63 -3.01
CA PHE A 55 6.60 -1.29 -2.79
C PHE A 55 5.74 -0.20 -3.41
N ALA A 56 5.89 1.02 -2.89
CA ALA A 56 5.26 2.22 -3.41
C ALA A 56 6.22 3.40 -3.27
N ILE A 57 6.33 4.23 -4.31
CA ILE A 57 7.16 5.45 -4.30
C ILE A 57 6.29 6.63 -3.87
N SER A 58 6.80 7.46 -2.97
CA SER A 58 6.10 8.64 -2.46
C SER A 58 5.74 9.63 -3.57
N PRO A 59 4.61 10.36 -3.49
CA PRO A 59 4.20 11.33 -4.52
C PRO A 59 5.30 12.34 -4.90
N ASP A 60 6.01 12.87 -3.90
CA ASP A 60 7.15 13.77 -4.07
C ASP A 60 8.43 13.12 -4.62
N SER A 61 8.44 11.80 -4.86
CA SER A 61 9.57 11.01 -5.40
C SER A 61 10.83 11.04 -4.53
N THR A 62 10.69 11.31 -3.23
CA THR A 62 11.85 11.37 -2.31
C THR A 62 12.08 10.08 -1.55
N GLN A 63 11.04 9.24 -1.43
CA GLN A 63 11.04 8.04 -0.60
C GLN A 63 10.36 6.87 -1.31
N VAL A 64 10.73 5.66 -0.90
CA VAL A 64 10.04 4.42 -1.27
C VAL A 64 9.72 3.64 0.00
N ALA A 65 8.48 3.20 0.10
CA ALA A 65 8.02 2.30 1.15
C ALA A 65 7.96 0.89 0.55
N TYR A 66 8.47 -0.11 1.25
CA TYR A 66 8.47 -1.47 0.74
C TYR A 66 8.44 -2.53 1.84
N ILE A 67 8.03 -3.73 1.45
CA ILE A 67 8.02 -4.95 2.26
C ILE A 67 8.83 -5.98 1.50
N ARG A 68 9.63 -6.75 2.22
CA ARG A 68 10.31 -7.95 1.71
C ARG A 68 9.55 -9.17 2.17
N ASN A 69 9.12 -10.03 1.25
CA ASN A 69 8.30 -11.20 1.60
C ASN A 69 9.07 -12.26 2.40
N GLN A 70 10.40 -12.27 2.28
CA GLN A 70 11.31 -13.16 3.00
C GLN A 70 11.55 -12.78 4.46
N ASP A 71 11.25 -11.54 4.86
CA ASP A 71 11.52 -11.09 6.23
C ASP A 71 10.53 -11.74 7.20
N GLN A 72 11.04 -12.11 8.37
CA GLN A 72 10.28 -12.81 9.42
C GLN A 72 10.56 -12.18 10.79
N PRO A 73 9.60 -11.44 11.38
CA PRO A 73 8.33 -11.04 10.79
C PRO A 73 8.51 -10.05 9.62
N ARG A 74 7.53 -9.98 8.72
CA ARG A 74 7.54 -8.96 7.65
C ARG A 74 7.36 -7.58 8.27
N ILE A 75 8.10 -6.58 7.82
CA ILE A 75 7.97 -5.19 8.30
C ILE A 75 7.90 -4.21 7.13
N ILE A 76 7.56 -2.95 7.41
CA ILE A 76 7.64 -1.87 6.42
C ILE A 76 9.01 -1.20 6.53
N TYR A 77 9.67 -1.04 5.39
CA TYR A 77 10.88 -0.23 5.23
C TYR A 77 10.53 1.06 4.51
N ILE A 78 11.05 2.19 5.00
CA ILE A 78 10.96 3.50 4.35
C ILE A 78 12.37 3.94 3.99
N ARG A 79 12.69 3.93 2.69
CA ARG A 79 14.01 4.28 2.17
C ARG A 79 13.97 5.65 1.50
N ASN A 80 14.91 6.51 1.87
CA ASN A 80 15.15 7.75 1.16
C ASN A 80 15.90 7.45 -0.15
N LEU A 81 15.36 7.90 -1.28
CA LEU A 81 15.88 7.54 -2.60
C LEU A 81 17.21 8.20 -2.95
N SER A 82 17.50 9.39 -2.40
CA SER A 82 18.76 10.09 -2.70
C SER A 82 19.93 9.65 -1.84
N THR A 83 19.68 9.29 -0.58
CA THR A 83 20.72 8.91 0.38
C THR A 83 20.83 7.40 0.58
N GLY A 84 19.79 6.64 0.25
CA GLY A 84 19.70 5.22 0.53
C GLY A 84 19.53 4.87 2.02
N LEU A 85 19.29 5.85 2.89
CA LEU A 85 19.02 5.62 4.31
C LEU A 85 17.62 5.02 4.52
N GLU A 86 17.51 4.07 5.44
CA GLU A 86 16.28 3.33 5.73
C GLU A 86 15.78 3.59 7.15
N LYS A 87 14.45 3.64 7.29
CA LYS A 87 13.75 3.53 8.56
C LYS A 87 12.89 2.27 8.54
N GLU A 88 12.85 1.58 9.66
CA GLU A 88 12.01 0.41 9.86
C GLU A 88 10.75 0.78 10.64
N ALA A 89 9.61 0.24 10.23
CA ALA A 89 8.37 0.32 10.98
C ALA A 89 7.86 -1.10 11.24
N GLU A 90 8.10 -1.59 12.46
CA GLU A 90 7.46 -2.80 12.96
C GLU A 90 5.95 -2.60 12.99
N VAL A 91 5.21 -3.50 12.36
CA VAL A 91 3.76 -3.35 12.24
C VAL A 91 3.08 -3.54 13.60
N ILE A 92 2.32 -2.53 14.03
CA ILE A 92 1.43 -2.71 15.17
C ILE A 92 0.30 -3.63 14.72
N PHE A 93 0.16 -4.76 15.41
CA PHE A 93 -0.92 -5.68 15.10
C PHE A 93 -1.64 -6.07 16.38
N ALA A 94 -2.94 -5.83 16.42
CA ALA A 94 -3.76 -6.06 17.61
C ALA A 94 -3.69 -7.52 18.09
N SER A 95 -3.58 -8.50 17.16
CA SER A 95 -3.48 -9.93 17.49
C SER A 95 -2.06 -10.51 17.39
N LYS A 96 -1.04 -9.68 17.06
CA LYS A 96 0.39 -10.05 16.89
C LYS A 96 0.73 -11.22 15.94
N ASN A 97 -0.24 -11.78 15.22
CA ASN A 97 -0.07 -12.93 14.33
C ASN A 97 -0.60 -12.65 12.90
N TYR A 98 -0.10 -11.60 12.25
CA TYR A 98 -0.40 -11.41 10.83
C TYR A 98 0.41 -12.40 9.99
N VAL A 99 -0.19 -12.87 8.91
CA VAL A 99 0.42 -13.76 7.92
C VAL A 99 0.86 -13.02 6.67
N ALA A 100 0.29 -11.84 6.44
CA ALA A 100 0.60 -11.01 5.28
C ALA A 100 0.56 -9.52 5.63
N ILE A 101 1.36 -8.76 4.90
CA ILE A 101 1.34 -7.30 4.84
C ILE A 101 1.39 -6.93 3.35
N GLY A 102 0.62 -5.94 2.93
CA GLY A 102 0.60 -5.49 1.55
C GLY A 102 -0.13 -4.17 1.34
N ASN A 103 -0.50 -3.91 0.09
CA ASN A 103 -1.27 -2.74 -0.35
C ASN A 103 -0.78 -1.40 0.23
N ILE A 104 0.52 -1.12 0.06
CA ILE A 104 1.11 0.12 0.54
C ILE A 104 0.69 1.27 -0.37
N GLN A 105 0.11 2.32 0.19
CA GLN A 105 -0.20 3.54 -0.56
C GLN A 105 0.05 4.79 0.26
N TRP A 106 0.87 5.67 -0.31
CA TRP A 106 1.21 6.97 0.25
C TRP A 106 0.03 7.92 0.28
N SER A 107 -0.06 8.73 1.34
CA SER A 107 -0.92 9.91 1.33
C SER A 107 -0.46 10.87 0.24
N PRO A 108 -1.38 11.64 -0.38
CA PRO A 108 -1.04 12.55 -1.49
C PRO A 108 0.07 13.56 -1.16
N ASN A 109 0.17 13.99 0.09
CA ASN A 109 1.23 14.90 0.58
C ASN A 109 2.53 14.21 1.04
N SER A 110 2.70 12.91 0.83
CA SER A 110 3.86 12.12 1.29
C SER A 110 4.10 12.09 2.81
N ALA A 111 3.18 12.60 3.64
CA ALA A 111 3.37 12.69 5.10
C ALA A 111 3.08 11.37 5.84
N GLY A 112 2.35 10.47 5.20
CA GLY A 112 1.99 9.16 5.74
C GLY A 112 1.74 8.16 4.63
N LEU A 113 1.38 6.96 5.04
CA LEU A 113 0.89 5.92 4.15
C LEU A 113 -0.15 5.07 4.88
N PHE A 114 -0.98 4.37 4.12
CA PHE A 114 -1.66 3.19 4.65
C PHE A 114 -1.03 1.93 4.09
N PHE A 115 -1.23 0.84 4.81
CA PHE A 115 -0.98 -0.52 4.36
C PHE A 115 -2.03 -1.45 4.96
N GLU A 116 -2.16 -2.64 4.39
CA GLU A 116 -3.07 -3.67 4.88
C GLU A 116 -2.29 -4.84 5.46
N THR A 117 -2.86 -5.43 6.51
CA THR A 117 -2.39 -6.69 7.10
C THR A 117 -3.51 -7.71 7.08
N GLN A 118 -3.17 -8.99 7.07
CA GLN A 118 -4.12 -10.10 7.17
C GLN A 118 -3.66 -11.08 8.25
N ASP A 119 -4.57 -11.58 9.09
CA ASP A 119 -4.29 -12.68 10.02
C ASP A 119 -4.75 -14.05 9.50
N HIS A 120 -4.48 -15.08 10.31
CA HIS A 120 -4.89 -16.46 10.06
C HIS A 120 -6.42 -16.67 10.01
N ASN A 121 -7.21 -15.74 10.54
CA ASN A 121 -8.68 -15.79 10.51
C ASN A 121 -9.25 -15.02 9.31
N GLU A 122 -8.39 -14.64 8.37
CA GLU A 122 -8.74 -13.81 7.22
C GLU A 122 -9.29 -12.42 7.62
N MET A 123 -8.92 -11.90 8.78
CA MET A 123 -9.22 -10.53 9.16
C MET A 123 -8.19 -9.59 8.56
N LEU A 124 -8.68 -8.61 7.80
CA LEU A 124 -7.90 -7.51 7.26
C LEU A 124 -7.92 -6.32 8.21
N GLN A 125 -6.78 -5.66 8.35
CA GLN A 125 -6.69 -4.35 9.00
C GLN A 125 -6.05 -3.35 8.05
N THR A 126 -6.71 -2.20 7.87
CA THR A 126 -6.09 -1.03 7.26
C THR A 126 -5.42 -0.22 8.35
N ILE A 127 -4.11 -0.01 8.22
CA ILE A 127 -3.30 0.70 9.20
C ILE A 127 -2.71 1.94 8.54
N TYR A 128 -2.86 3.08 9.20
CA TYR A 128 -2.17 4.31 8.83
C TYR A 128 -0.85 4.43 9.60
N LEU A 129 0.22 4.82 8.91
CA LEU A 129 1.54 5.13 9.46
C LEU A 129 1.85 6.61 9.21
N ASN A 130 2.11 7.35 10.30
CA ASN A 130 2.64 8.71 10.23
C ASN A 130 4.17 8.66 10.11
N LEU A 131 4.75 9.25 9.07
CA LEU A 131 6.20 9.14 8.83
C LEU A 131 7.07 10.09 9.65
N SER A 132 6.47 11.14 10.21
CA SER A 132 7.16 12.06 11.11
C SER A 132 7.34 11.49 12.51
N THR A 133 6.32 10.82 13.02
CA THR A 133 6.31 10.26 14.38
C THR A 133 6.58 8.75 14.40
N MET A 134 6.48 8.09 13.26
CA MET A 134 6.47 6.63 13.10
C MET A 134 5.34 5.93 13.87
N GLU A 135 4.35 6.70 14.33
CA GLU A 135 3.18 6.16 15.01
C GLU A 135 2.23 5.52 14.00
N GLN A 136 1.67 4.39 14.41
CA GLN A 136 0.68 3.65 13.62
C GLN A 136 -0.68 3.68 14.28
N LYS A 137 -1.72 3.55 13.46
CA LYS A 137 -3.10 3.56 13.90
C LYS A 137 -3.94 2.63 13.03
N VAL A 138 -4.64 1.68 13.65
CA VAL A 138 -5.64 0.88 12.96
C VAL A 138 -6.82 1.79 12.61
N ILE A 139 -7.09 1.93 11.31
CA ILE A 139 -8.19 2.74 10.79
C ILE A 139 -9.46 1.91 10.72
N LYS A 140 -9.34 0.66 10.26
CA LYS A 140 -10.46 -0.24 10.08
C LYS A 140 -10.01 -1.69 10.16
N GLU A 141 -10.91 -2.53 10.65
CA GLU A 141 -10.79 -3.99 10.65
C GLU A 141 -12.05 -4.59 10.02
N TYR A 142 -11.87 -5.58 9.14
CA TYR A 142 -12.95 -6.23 8.40
C TYR A 142 -12.51 -7.61 7.90
N PRO A 143 -13.44 -8.56 7.70
CA PRO A 143 -13.08 -9.85 7.11
C PRO A 143 -12.74 -9.70 5.62
N ALA A 144 -11.80 -10.51 5.14
CA ALA A 144 -11.37 -10.55 3.74
C ALA A 144 -12.45 -11.08 2.78
N SER A 145 -13.47 -11.76 3.31
CA SER A 145 -14.58 -12.30 2.53
C SER A 145 -15.95 -11.93 3.11
N ASP A 146 -16.92 -11.79 2.23
CA ASP A 146 -18.32 -11.53 2.56
C ASP A 146 -19.02 -12.72 3.25
N SER A 147 -18.43 -13.91 3.15
CA SER A 147 -18.89 -15.14 3.81
C SER A 147 -19.01 -15.01 5.34
N LEU A 148 -18.34 -14.01 5.93
CA LEU A 148 -18.36 -13.68 7.35
C LEU A 148 -19.33 -12.56 7.73
N GLY A 149 -20.26 -12.18 6.83
CA GLY A 149 -21.34 -11.24 7.15
C GLY A 149 -21.14 -9.82 6.59
N GLY A 150 -20.22 -9.66 5.65
CA GLY A 150 -19.92 -8.40 4.94
C GLY A 150 -18.43 -8.11 4.91
N THR A 151 -17.95 -7.39 3.91
CA THR A 151 -16.51 -7.07 3.72
C THR A 151 -16.33 -5.60 3.39
N SER A 152 -15.09 -5.10 3.44
CA SER A 152 -14.75 -3.74 3.01
C SER A 152 -13.54 -3.79 2.10
N PHE A 153 -13.46 -2.86 1.16
CA PHE A 153 -12.29 -2.69 0.31
C PHE A 153 -11.87 -1.24 0.38
N ILE A 154 -10.59 -1.01 0.64
CA ILE A 154 -10.02 0.33 0.51
C ILE A 154 -9.84 0.67 -0.97
N GLU A 155 -10.38 1.81 -1.38
CA GLU A 155 -10.23 2.34 -2.74
C GLU A 155 -9.00 3.25 -2.84
N GLY A 156 -8.55 3.79 -1.70
CA GLY A 156 -7.37 4.64 -1.57
C GLY A 156 -7.66 5.97 -0.87
N TRP A 157 -6.79 6.95 -1.11
CA TRP A 157 -6.92 8.30 -0.58
C TRP A 157 -7.89 9.16 -1.41
N LEU A 158 -8.81 9.84 -0.75
CA LEU A 158 -9.60 10.93 -1.33
C LEU A 158 -8.80 12.24 -1.34
N ASP A 159 -8.12 12.50 -0.23
CA ASP A 159 -7.31 13.68 0.04
C ASP A 159 -6.19 13.30 1.03
N ASP A 160 -5.49 14.29 1.57
CA ASP A 160 -4.36 14.11 2.48
C ASP A 160 -4.68 13.32 3.76
N ASP A 161 -5.94 13.31 4.20
CA ASP A 161 -6.33 12.79 5.50
C ASP A 161 -7.48 11.79 5.44
N THR A 162 -8.08 11.56 4.26
CA THR A 162 -9.31 10.79 4.13
C THR A 162 -9.11 9.57 3.24
N LEU A 163 -9.42 8.40 3.78
CA LEU A 163 -9.48 7.14 3.05
C LEU A 163 -10.90 6.83 2.61
N VAL A 164 -11.04 6.28 1.41
CA VAL A 164 -12.31 5.82 0.86
C VAL A 164 -12.38 4.31 0.95
N PHE A 165 -13.50 3.81 1.44
CA PHE A 165 -13.80 2.38 1.43
C PHE A 165 -15.13 2.13 0.74
N THR A 166 -15.20 1.02 0.02
CA THR A 166 -16.46 0.39 -0.35
C THR A 166 -16.77 -0.71 0.66
N GLU A 167 -17.93 -0.63 1.32
CA GLU A 167 -18.45 -1.68 2.19
C GLU A 167 -19.53 -2.49 1.48
N PHE A 168 -19.50 -3.81 1.71
CA PHE A 168 -20.46 -4.78 1.24
C PHE A 168 -21.14 -5.43 2.44
N GLY A 169 -22.45 -5.23 2.58
CA GLY A 169 -23.23 -5.89 3.62
C GLY A 169 -23.63 -7.31 3.24
N SER A 170 -23.92 -8.15 4.24
CA SER A 170 -24.39 -9.53 4.06
C SER A 170 -25.68 -9.68 3.22
N ASN A 171 -26.48 -8.62 3.12
CA ASN A 171 -27.68 -8.56 2.29
C ASN A 171 -27.41 -8.11 0.84
N GLY A 172 -26.14 -8.01 0.42
CA GLY A 172 -25.73 -7.51 -0.88
C GLY A 172 -25.80 -5.98 -1.02
N SER A 173 -26.06 -5.26 0.07
CA SER A 173 -25.95 -3.79 0.06
C SER A 173 -24.52 -3.35 -0.17
N ARG A 174 -24.36 -2.22 -0.86
CA ARG A 174 -23.07 -1.58 -1.11
C ARG A 174 -23.14 -0.13 -0.65
N GLN A 175 -22.11 0.34 0.04
CA GLN A 175 -21.99 1.76 0.39
C GLN A 175 -20.54 2.22 0.32
N THR A 176 -20.36 3.49 -0.01
CA THR A 176 -19.06 4.15 0.11
C THR A 176 -18.99 4.89 1.43
N ILE A 177 -17.90 4.70 2.16
CA ILE A 177 -17.60 5.42 3.39
C ILE A 177 -16.27 6.16 3.25
N HIS A 178 -16.19 7.31 3.90
CA HIS A 178 -14.96 8.09 4.05
C HIS A 178 -14.52 8.02 5.49
N VAL A 179 -13.24 7.71 5.74
CA VAL A 179 -12.66 7.63 7.08
C VAL A 179 -11.48 8.57 7.18
N ASN A 180 -11.55 9.55 8.09
CA ASN A 180 -10.46 10.47 8.32
C ASN A 180 -9.42 9.86 9.27
N VAL A 181 -8.17 9.77 8.82
CA VAL A 181 -7.08 9.09 9.55
C VAL A 181 -6.65 9.84 10.81
N ARG A 182 -6.82 11.16 10.85
CA ARG A 182 -6.44 11.98 12.01
C ARG A 182 -7.41 11.79 13.16
N ASN A 183 -8.70 11.92 12.92
CA ASN A 183 -9.72 11.99 13.98
C ASN A 183 -10.69 10.78 14.04
N ASN A 184 -10.56 9.78 13.16
CA ASN A 184 -11.44 8.62 13.04
C ASN A 184 -12.90 8.94 12.68
N GLN A 185 -13.18 10.16 12.21
CA GLN A 185 -14.51 10.48 11.73
C GLN A 185 -14.83 9.62 10.50
N THR A 186 -15.94 8.90 10.56
CA THR A 186 -16.46 8.10 9.45
C THR A 186 -17.73 8.75 8.92
N ILE A 187 -17.80 8.96 7.61
CA ILE A 187 -18.96 9.54 6.92
C ILE A 187 -19.43 8.52 5.88
N VAL A 188 -20.71 8.12 5.97
CA VAL A 188 -21.35 7.28 4.96
C VAL A 188 -21.88 8.18 3.84
N ILE A 189 -21.39 7.97 2.63
CA ILE A 189 -21.78 8.77 1.44
C ILE A 189 -23.01 8.17 0.76
N GLY A 190 -23.17 6.83 0.82
CA GLY A 190 -24.30 6.10 0.27
C GLY A 190 -23.92 5.15 -0.87
N THR A 191 -24.92 4.65 -1.59
CA THR A 191 -24.75 3.72 -2.72
C THR A 191 -24.58 4.51 -4.02
N PRO A 192 -23.54 4.27 -4.84
CA PRO A 192 -23.49 4.86 -6.18
C PRO A 192 -24.73 4.39 -6.94
N THR A 193 -25.68 5.29 -7.16
CA THR A 193 -26.84 4.97 -7.99
C THR A 193 -26.35 4.97 -9.44
N PRO A 194 -26.54 3.89 -10.23
CA PRO A 194 -26.19 3.92 -11.63
C PRO A 194 -26.95 5.06 -12.31
N ILE A 195 -26.23 5.96 -12.99
CA ILE A 195 -26.85 6.92 -13.90
C ILE A 195 -27.42 6.08 -15.05
N ARG A 196 -28.75 6.07 -15.17
CA ARG A 196 -29.46 5.42 -16.29
C ARG A 196 -29.30 6.22 -17.58
#